data_AF-C7ZLP6-F1
#
_entry.id   AF-C7ZLP6-F1
#
_cell.length_a   1.000
_cell.length_b   1.000
_cell.length_c   1.000
_cell.angle_alpha   90.00
_cell.angle_beta   90.00
_cell.angle_gamma   90.00
#
_symmetry.space_group_name_H-M   'P 1'
#
loop_
_entity.id
_entity.type
_entity.pdbx_description
1 polymer ?
#
loop_
_entity_poly.entity_id
_entity_poly.type
_entity_poly.pdbx_seq_one_letter_code
_entity_poly.pdbx_strand_id
1 'polypeptide(L)'
;MTWAACSQPSRRWSFPMLTRTLTRRLTFSSNTAEVSEKYQRPQVEDFPRGYPQFTALMAADESFQVFRRFSNTRTRLLLLSQSRVSQLELELSKLDRDETSPIFLASSQRDKNPERQRVLSELREALKEYDELIVRNMQVSANRSAHPHDVQSLLNWNLANGCISRADMDFLSHRDDLICLSPPRDGLVLWLERHVSEKLLLWTKRVHIYARGRADLLARLVLGPLMVTLVLTPVVICHVVDSLTARLAIVIVSTCFFLTVLSVLTGGKVLDLTVAGATYESHSMALNRALTGC
;
A
#
# COMPACT_ATOMS: atom_id res chain seq x y z
N MET A 1 -88.97 0.14 36.81
CA MET A 1 -89.25 -1.22 37.30
C MET A 1 -88.77 -2.22 36.24
N THR A 2 -88.06 -3.27 36.69
CA THR A 2 -87.71 -4.54 36.02
C THR A 2 -86.72 -4.51 34.84
N TRP A 3 -85.48 -5.03 35.01
CA TRP A 3 -84.96 -6.38 34.68
C TRP A 3 -85.03 -6.69 33.16
N ALA A 4 -84.09 -7.33 32.44
CA ALA A 4 -82.73 -7.85 32.57
C ALA A 4 -82.35 -8.51 31.21
N ALA A 5 -81.06 -8.78 30.98
CA ALA A 5 -80.45 -9.85 30.12
C ALA A 5 -79.23 -9.29 29.34
N CYS A 6 -77.98 -9.58 29.71
CA CYS A 6 -77.21 -10.84 29.65
C CYS A 6 -76.76 -11.22 28.22
N SER A 7 -75.46 -11.05 27.92
CA SER A 7 -74.53 -12.12 27.46
C SER A 7 -73.23 -11.57 26.81
N GLN A 8 -72.09 -11.97 27.37
CA GLN A 8 -70.76 -12.07 26.72
C GLN A 8 -70.75 -13.31 25.77
N PRO A 9 -69.69 -13.68 24.98
CA PRO A 9 -68.26 -13.34 25.11
C PRO A 9 -67.41 -13.26 23.80
N SER A 10 -66.12 -13.02 24.01
CA SER A 10 -64.96 -13.67 23.37
C SER A 10 -64.11 -12.84 22.40
N ARG A 11 -62.86 -12.66 22.87
CA ARG A 11 -61.70 -12.16 22.15
C ARG A 11 -61.31 -13.15 21.05
N ARG A 12 -61.00 -12.64 19.85
CA ARG A 12 -60.25 -13.37 18.82
C ARG A 12 -59.15 -12.47 18.27
N TRP A 13 -57.93 -12.95 18.40
CA TRP A 13 -56.71 -12.32 17.92
C TRP A 13 -56.60 -12.48 16.39
N SER A 14 -56.24 -11.41 15.69
CA SER A 14 -55.80 -11.45 14.29
C SER A 14 -54.67 -10.44 14.08
N PHE A 15 -53.44 -10.95 13.93
CA PHE A 15 -52.29 -10.17 13.45
C PHE A 15 -52.39 -10.00 11.92
N PRO A 16 -52.15 -8.80 11.36
CA PRO A 16 -51.75 -8.66 9.97
C PRO A 16 -50.23 -8.55 9.83
N MET A 17 -49.68 -9.51 9.08
CA MET A 17 -48.31 -9.58 8.57
C MET A 17 -47.92 -8.34 7.73
N LEU A 18 -46.71 -7.82 7.98
CA LEU A 18 -45.58 -7.92 7.06
C LEU A 18 -45.88 -8.08 5.55
N THR A 19 -46.31 -7.02 4.87
CA THR A 19 -46.11 -6.88 3.42
C THR A 19 -45.92 -5.41 3.05
N ARG A 20 -44.71 -4.87 3.18
CA ARG A 20 -44.40 -3.52 2.65
C ARG A 20 -42.94 -3.25 2.27
N THR A 21 -42.13 -4.28 2.04
CA THR A 21 -40.68 -4.12 1.83
C THR A 21 -40.11 -4.80 0.58
N LEU A 22 -40.94 -5.28 -0.36
CA LEU A 22 -40.44 -5.99 -1.55
C LEU A 22 -40.63 -5.29 -2.90
N THR A 23 -41.38 -4.18 -2.98
CA THR A 23 -41.56 -3.44 -4.26
C THR A 23 -40.55 -2.32 -4.50
N ARG A 24 -39.67 -1.99 -3.54
CA ARG A 24 -38.60 -0.99 -3.73
C ARG A 24 -37.28 -1.57 -4.28
N ARG A 25 -37.14 -2.91 -4.29
CA ARG A 25 -35.93 -3.59 -4.81
C ARG A 25 -35.95 -3.84 -6.31
N LEU A 26 -37.12 -3.89 -6.95
CA LEU A 26 -37.22 -4.20 -8.38
C LEU A 26 -37.11 -2.97 -9.30
N THR A 27 -37.33 -1.75 -8.79
CA THR A 27 -37.06 -0.51 -9.55
C THR A 27 -35.65 0.05 -9.35
N PHE A 28 -34.94 -0.36 -8.29
CA PHE A 28 -33.52 -0.03 -8.13
C PHE A 28 -32.60 -0.93 -8.97
N SER A 29 -33.06 -2.15 -9.29
CA SER A 29 -32.33 -3.11 -10.12
C SER A 29 -32.41 -2.82 -11.62
N SER A 30 -33.45 -2.11 -12.10
CA SER A 30 -33.56 -1.73 -13.52
C SER A 30 -32.64 -0.56 -13.86
N ASN A 31 -32.49 0.42 -12.97
CA ASN A 31 -31.61 1.58 -13.18
C ASN A 31 -30.11 1.23 -13.08
N THR A 32 -29.74 0.13 -12.40
CA THR A 32 -28.34 -0.34 -12.32
C THR A 32 -27.92 -1.15 -13.55
N ALA A 33 -28.87 -1.69 -14.32
CA ALA A 33 -28.58 -2.40 -15.56
C ALA A 33 -28.36 -1.44 -16.75
N GLU A 34 -29.06 -0.30 -16.80
CA GLU A 34 -28.91 0.70 -17.87
C GLU A 34 -27.65 1.60 -17.72
N VAL A 35 -27.13 1.79 -16.50
CA VAL A 35 -25.90 2.59 -16.27
C VAL A 35 -24.61 1.81 -16.65
N SER A 36 -24.73 0.51 -16.95
CA SER A 36 -23.59 -0.30 -17.39
C SER A 36 -23.36 -0.28 -18.91
N GLU A 37 -24.17 0.44 -19.68
CA GLU A 37 -23.93 0.63 -21.11
C GLU A 37 -22.86 1.71 -21.35
N LYS A 38 -21.64 1.21 -21.56
CA LYS A 38 -20.62 1.80 -22.43
C LYS A 38 -19.80 3.00 -21.92
N TYR A 39 -19.37 2.99 -20.66
CA TYR A 39 -18.16 3.75 -20.30
C TYR A 39 -16.90 2.95 -20.69
N GLN A 40 -16.63 2.84 -22.00
CA GLN A 40 -15.32 2.40 -22.46
C GLN A 40 -14.33 3.50 -22.10
N ARG A 41 -13.32 3.16 -21.28
CA ARG A 41 -12.24 4.10 -21.01
C ARG A 41 -11.59 4.46 -22.35
N PRO A 42 -11.45 5.76 -22.67
CA PRO A 42 -10.76 6.17 -23.89
C PRO A 42 -9.36 5.55 -23.89
N GLN A 43 -8.96 5.03 -25.04
CA GLN A 43 -7.62 4.51 -25.23
C GLN A 43 -6.62 5.67 -25.15
N VAL A 44 -5.36 5.37 -24.86
CA VAL A 44 -4.31 6.41 -24.77
C VAL A 44 -4.19 7.16 -26.10
N GLU A 45 -4.41 6.46 -27.21
CA GLU A 45 -4.35 6.96 -28.57
C GLU A 45 -5.47 7.96 -28.92
N ASP A 46 -6.57 7.96 -28.15
CA ASP A 46 -7.71 8.88 -28.38
C ASP A 46 -7.40 10.31 -27.91
N PHE A 47 -6.35 10.49 -27.09
CA PHE A 47 -5.96 11.79 -26.56
C PHE A 47 -5.12 12.60 -27.57
N PRO A 48 -5.26 13.94 -27.57
CA PRO A 48 -4.42 14.80 -28.40
C PRO A 48 -2.93 14.58 -28.14
N ARG A 49 -2.14 14.48 -29.22
CA ARG A 49 -0.68 14.35 -29.15
C ARG A 49 -0.09 15.45 -28.28
N GLY A 50 0.88 15.08 -27.45
CA GLY A 50 1.50 16.00 -26.52
C GLY A 50 1.40 15.54 -25.07
N TYR A 51 1.36 16.51 -24.16
CA TYR A 51 1.08 16.30 -22.74
C TYR A 51 -0.20 15.49 -22.47
N PRO A 52 -1.37 15.76 -23.09
CA PRO A 52 -2.59 15.01 -22.81
C PRO A 52 -2.45 13.50 -23.05
N GLN A 53 -1.75 13.13 -24.13
CA GLN A 53 -1.51 11.73 -24.46
C GLN A 53 -0.53 11.06 -23.48
N PHE A 54 0.53 11.76 -23.09
CA PHE A 54 1.51 11.20 -22.15
C PHE A 54 0.94 11.08 -20.74
N THR A 55 0.13 12.05 -20.28
CA THR A 55 -0.55 11.92 -18.98
C THR A 55 -1.60 10.81 -19.00
N ALA A 56 -2.30 10.61 -20.13
CA ALA A 56 -3.17 9.47 -20.32
C ALA A 56 -2.41 8.13 -20.23
N LEU A 57 -1.20 8.04 -20.80
CA LEU A 57 -0.32 6.87 -20.66
C LEU A 57 0.06 6.63 -19.19
N MET A 58 0.55 7.67 -18.49
CA MET A 58 0.92 7.56 -17.08
C MET A 58 -0.26 7.19 -16.18
N ALA A 59 -1.47 7.59 -16.56
CA ALA A 59 -2.71 7.26 -15.84
C ALA A 59 -3.28 5.89 -16.22
N ALA A 60 -2.89 5.32 -17.37
CA ALA A 60 -3.41 4.04 -17.87
C ALA A 60 -2.90 2.86 -17.03
N ASP A 61 -1.65 2.93 -16.55
CA ASP A 61 -1.03 1.89 -15.75
C ASP A 61 -0.42 2.48 -14.46
N GLU A 62 -0.65 1.80 -13.35
CA GLU A 62 -0.10 2.13 -12.04
C GLU A 62 1.43 2.04 -12.00
N SER A 63 2.03 1.14 -12.79
CA SER A 63 3.49 1.03 -12.95
C SER A 63 4.12 2.26 -13.61
N PHE A 64 3.34 3.03 -14.37
CA PHE A 64 3.78 4.25 -15.06
C PHE A 64 3.55 5.54 -14.25
N GLN A 65 3.02 5.44 -13.03
CA GLN A 65 2.92 6.56 -12.09
C GLN A 65 4.27 6.87 -11.43
N VAL A 66 5.26 7.16 -12.27
CA VAL A 66 6.65 7.44 -11.91
C VAL A 66 6.85 8.93 -11.76
N PHE A 67 7.33 9.35 -10.59
CA PHE A 67 7.61 10.76 -10.28
C PHE A 67 8.92 10.91 -9.54
N ARG A 68 9.44 12.12 -9.51
CA ARG A 68 10.66 12.45 -8.75
C ARG A 68 10.33 12.66 -7.26
N ARG A 69 11.14 12.04 -6.40
CA ARG A 69 11.08 12.14 -4.93
C ARG A 69 11.65 13.47 -4.43
N PHE A 70 12.61 14.04 -5.14
CA PHE A 70 13.34 15.26 -4.76
C PHE A 70 14.09 15.11 -3.41
N SER A 71 14.68 13.95 -3.17
CA SER A 71 15.28 13.58 -1.88
C SER A 71 16.26 14.63 -1.37
N ASN A 72 17.22 15.04 -2.21
CA ASN A 72 18.24 16.04 -1.85
C ASN A 72 17.59 17.38 -1.47
N THR A 73 16.67 17.89 -2.32
CA THR A 73 15.98 19.15 -2.08
C THR A 73 15.17 19.12 -0.80
N ARG A 74 14.43 18.03 -0.55
CA ARG A 74 13.62 17.86 0.66
C ARG A 74 14.49 17.80 1.91
N THR A 75 15.58 17.03 1.88
CA THR A 75 16.55 17.00 2.98
C THR A 75 17.14 18.38 3.25
N ARG A 76 17.48 19.14 2.20
CA ARG A 76 17.97 20.51 2.36
C ARG A 76 16.94 21.41 3.04
N LEU A 77 15.67 21.34 2.66
CA LEU A 77 14.59 22.10 3.30
C LEU A 77 14.40 21.69 4.77
N LEU A 78 14.47 20.40 5.09
CA LEU A 78 14.42 19.91 6.47
C LEU A 78 15.55 20.49 7.33
N LEU A 79 16.78 20.47 6.82
CA LEU A 79 17.94 21.01 7.54
C LEU A 79 17.83 22.52 7.77
N LEU A 80 17.32 23.27 6.79
CA LEU A 80 17.10 24.71 6.93
C LEU A 80 16.01 25.01 7.97
N SER A 81 14.90 24.27 7.95
CA SER A 81 13.82 24.40 8.92
C SER A 81 14.28 24.04 10.34
N GLN A 82 15.05 22.94 10.49
CA GLN A 82 15.66 22.56 11.76
C GLN A 82 16.60 23.65 12.30
N SER A 83 17.46 24.21 11.44
CA SER A 83 18.35 25.30 11.84
C SER A 83 17.58 26.54 12.30
N ARG A 84 16.42 26.84 11.69
CA ARG A 84 15.58 27.97 12.10
C ARG A 84 15.00 27.74 13.50
N VAL A 85 14.51 26.54 13.78
CA VAL A 85 14.04 26.15 15.12
C VAL A 85 15.16 26.31 16.15
N SER A 86 16.35 25.77 15.88
CA SER A 86 17.49 25.87 16.79
C SER A 86 17.95 27.31 17.06
N GLN A 87 17.86 28.20 16.08
CA GLN A 87 18.16 29.63 16.27
C GLN A 87 17.16 30.30 17.22
N LEU A 88 15.87 30.01 17.05
CA LEU A 88 14.81 30.56 17.91
C LEU A 88 14.89 30.00 19.33
N GLU A 89 15.24 28.72 19.51
CA GLU A 89 15.51 28.13 20.83
C GLU A 89 16.70 28.82 21.52
N LEU A 90 17.76 29.12 20.77
CA LEU A 90 18.92 29.84 21.30
C LEU A 90 18.56 31.28 21.69
N GLU A 91 17.78 31.99 20.88
CA GLU A 91 17.28 33.33 21.17
C GLU A 91 16.40 33.33 22.42
N LEU A 92 15.46 32.39 22.53
CA LEU A 92 14.61 32.20 23.70
C LEU A 92 15.45 31.92 24.96
N SER A 93 16.43 31.01 24.86
CA SER A 93 17.33 30.68 25.96
C SER A 93 18.21 31.85 26.41
N LYS A 94 18.46 32.84 25.56
CA LYS A 94 19.15 34.08 25.93
C LYS A 94 18.18 35.01 26.66
N LEU A 95 16.98 35.22 26.13
CA LEU A 95 15.92 36.02 26.77
C LEU A 95 15.53 35.50 28.15
N ASP A 96 15.61 34.19 28.39
CA ASP A 96 15.34 33.58 29.69
C ASP A 96 16.49 33.79 30.68
N ARG A 97 17.74 33.77 30.19
CA ARG A 97 18.93 34.01 31.00
C ARG A 97 19.12 35.48 31.38
N ASP A 98 18.75 36.38 30.48
CA ASP A 98 18.89 37.83 30.66
C ASP A 98 17.68 38.45 31.40
N GLU A 99 16.68 37.64 31.76
CA GLU A 99 15.48 38.12 32.46
C GLU A 99 15.79 38.53 33.90
N THR A 100 15.45 39.77 34.22
CA THR A 100 15.70 40.35 35.56
C THR A 100 14.55 40.02 36.52
N SER A 101 13.33 39.83 36.01
CA SER A 101 12.13 39.56 36.82
C SER A 101 11.86 38.05 36.92
N PRO A 102 12.13 37.40 38.06
CA PRO A 102 11.87 35.97 38.22
C PRO A 102 10.38 35.63 38.12
N ILE A 103 9.49 36.59 38.39
CA ILE A 103 8.03 36.41 38.28
C ILE A 103 7.61 36.18 36.83
N PHE A 104 8.32 36.76 35.86
CA PHE A 104 8.00 36.57 34.43
C PHE A 104 8.37 35.16 33.97
N LEU A 105 9.49 34.60 34.45
CA LEU A 105 9.87 33.21 34.17
C LEU A 105 8.97 32.20 34.89
N ALA A 106 8.48 32.55 36.08
CA ALA A 106 7.68 31.65 36.90
C ALA A 106 6.22 31.52 36.46
N SER A 107 5.69 32.46 35.67
CA SER A 107 4.27 32.46 35.28
C SER A 107 4.04 33.07 33.91
N SER A 108 3.61 32.24 32.96
CA SER A 108 3.26 32.66 31.60
C SER A 108 2.12 33.68 31.55
N GLN A 109 1.20 33.67 32.52
CA GLN A 109 0.12 34.67 32.62
C GLN A 109 0.64 36.04 33.05
N ARG A 110 1.75 36.09 33.79
CA ARG A 110 2.36 37.32 34.30
C ARG A 110 3.55 37.78 33.46
N ASP A 111 3.98 36.97 32.50
CA ASP A 111 5.05 37.32 31.59
C ASP A 111 4.61 38.47 30.67
N LYS A 112 5.30 39.60 30.80
CA LYS A 112 5.06 40.81 30.00
C LYS A 112 6.20 41.10 29.03
N ASN A 113 7.14 40.17 28.85
CA ASN A 113 8.27 40.35 27.93
C ASN A 113 7.78 40.18 26.47
N PRO A 114 7.67 41.28 25.70
CA PRO A 114 7.11 41.21 24.35
C PRO A 114 8.02 40.45 23.38
N GLU A 115 9.34 40.52 23.59
CA GLU A 115 10.31 39.79 22.77
C GLU A 115 10.21 38.29 23.01
N ARG A 116 10.07 37.85 24.27
CA ARG A 116 9.87 36.42 24.58
C ARG A 116 8.59 35.90 23.94
N GLN A 117 7.50 36.65 24.02
CA GLN A 117 6.23 36.28 23.40
C GLN A 117 6.34 36.21 21.86
N ARG A 118 7.03 37.18 21.24
CA ARG A 118 7.32 37.17 19.80
C ARG A 118 8.10 35.92 19.40
N VAL A 119 9.23 35.63 20.06
CA VAL A 119 10.07 34.45 19.77
C VAL A 119 9.31 33.16 19.98
N LEU A 120 8.51 33.04 21.04
CA LEU A 120 7.65 31.87 21.27
C LEU A 120 6.61 31.67 20.17
N SER A 121 6.04 32.76 19.66
CA SER A 121 5.07 32.71 18.56
C SER A 121 5.74 32.24 17.26
N GLU A 122 6.90 32.79 16.92
CA GLU A 122 7.70 32.40 15.75
C GLU A 122 8.18 30.94 15.87
N LEU A 123 8.60 30.52 17.06
CA LEU A 123 9.04 29.15 17.32
C LEU A 123 7.90 28.16 17.10
N ARG A 124 6.68 28.49 17.54
CA ARG A 124 5.50 27.65 17.31
C ARG A 124 5.19 27.48 15.83
N GLU A 125 5.34 28.53 15.04
CA GLU A 125 5.14 28.47 13.58
C GLU A 125 6.25 27.68 12.89
N ALA A 126 7.51 27.93 13.25
CA ALA A 126 8.67 27.22 12.72
C ALA A 126 8.62 25.71 13.02
N LEU A 127 8.23 25.33 14.25
CA LEU A 127 8.04 23.93 14.63
C LEU A 127 6.92 23.28 13.83
N LYS A 128 5.79 23.96 13.64
CA LYS A 128 4.69 23.44 12.81
C LYS A 128 5.16 23.17 11.38
N GLU A 129 5.88 24.11 10.77
CA GLU A 129 6.43 23.92 9.42
C GLU A 129 7.40 22.73 9.35
N TYR A 130 8.29 22.62 10.34
CA TYR A 130 9.24 21.52 10.45
C TYR A 130 8.53 20.16 10.57
N ASP A 131 7.54 20.05 11.46
CA ASP A 131 6.78 18.82 11.69
C ASP A 131 6.00 18.42 10.43
N GLU A 132 5.35 19.37 9.75
CA GLU A 132 4.66 19.12 8.48
C GLU A 132 5.62 18.63 7.40
N LEU A 133 6.81 19.21 7.31
CA LEU A 133 7.84 18.78 6.35
C LEU A 133 8.34 17.37 6.66
N ILE A 134 8.55 17.02 7.94
CA ILE A 134 8.94 15.66 8.35
C ILE A 134 7.88 14.65 7.92
N VAL A 135 6.62 14.87 8.30
CA VAL A 135 5.53 13.93 8.02
C VAL A 135 5.39 13.71 6.52
N ARG A 136 5.37 14.80 5.73
CA ARG A 136 5.33 14.70 4.27
C ARG A 136 6.56 13.98 3.72
N ASN A 137 7.76 14.24 4.25
CA ASN A 137 8.98 13.58 3.78
C ASN A 137 8.99 12.08 4.09
N MET A 138 8.51 11.69 5.28
CA MET A 138 8.35 10.29 5.67
C MET A 138 7.38 9.58 4.72
N GLN A 139 6.22 10.18 4.46
CA GLN A 139 5.22 9.62 3.54
C GLN A 139 5.78 9.43 2.13
N VAL A 140 6.48 10.44 1.61
CA VAL A 140 7.09 10.37 0.28
C VAL A 140 8.20 9.31 0.24
N SER A 141 9.02 9.22 1.29
CA SER A 141 10.14 8.26 1.39
C SER A 141 9.67 6.81 1.57
N ALA A 142 8.47 6.59 2.10
CA ALA A 142 7.88 5.26 2.23
C ALA A 142 7.50 4.64 0.86
N ASN A 143 7.39 5.45 -0.20
CA ASN A 143 7.11 4.95 -1.54
C ASN A 143 8.31 4.19 -2.12
N ARG A 144 8.00 3.11 -2.85
CA ARG A 144 9.02 2.30 -3.53
C ARG A 144 9.71 3.10 -4.61
N SER A 145 10.99 2.79 -4.84
CA SER A 145 11.72 3.31 -5.99
C SER A 145 11.08 2.82 -7.29
N ALA A 146 11.06 3.67 -8.31
CA ALA A 146 10.55 3.30 -9.62
C ALA A 146 11.40 2.18 -10.24
N HIS A 147 10.76 1.25 -10.93
CA HIS A 147 11.50 0.15 -11.53
C HIS A 147 12.20 0.60 -12.83
N PRO A 148 13.46 0.21 -13.08
CA PRO A 148 14.21 0.64 -14.27
C PRO A 148 13.52 0.35 -15.60
N HIS A 149 12.82 -0.79 -15.67
CA HIS A 149 12.04 -1.19 -16.86
C HIS A 149 10.88 -0.23 -17.18
N ASP A 150 10.13 0.24 -16.17
CA ASP A 150 8.99 1.14 -16.42
C ASP A 150 9.50 2.50 -16.88
N VAL A 151 10.57 2.99 -16.25
CA VAL A 151 11.28 4.20 -16.67
C VAL A 151 11.74 4.08 -18.13
N GLN A 152 12.32 2.94 -18.50
CA GLN A 152 12.77 2.71 -19.87
C GLN A 152 11.60 2.61 -20.85
N SER A 153 10.47 2.04 -20.44
CA SER A 153 9.27 1.93 -21.25
C SER A 153 8.67 3.30 -21.55
N LEU A 154 8.61 4.20 -20.56
CA LEU A 154 8.20 5.59 -20.74
C LEU A 154 9.13 6.35 -21.69
N LEU A 155 10.44 6.18 -21.53
CA LEU A 155 11.44 6.79 -22.43
C LEU A 155 11.27 6.29 -23.87
N ASN A 156 11.15 4.98 -24.07
CA ASN A 156 10.98 4.37 -25.39
C ASN A 156 9.67 4.84 -26.04
N TRP A 157 8.58 4.92 -25.27
CA TRP A 157 7.30 5.39 -25.77
C TRP A 157 7.36 6.86 -26.20
N ASN A 158 8.01 7.71 -25.41
CA ASN A 158 8.17 9.12 -25.78
C ASN A 158 9.10 9.30 -26.98
N LEU A 159 10.15 8.47 -27.12
CA LEU A 159 11.01 8.47 -28.31
C LEU A 159 10.25 8.07 -29.58
N ALA A 160 9.29 7.15 -29.46
CA ALA A 160 8.49 6.70 -30.60
C ALA A 160 7.38 7.68 -31.00
N ASN A 161 6.71 8.32 -30.02
CA ASN A 161 5.53 9.15 -30.28
C ASN A 161 5.81 10.66 -30.25
N GLY A 162 6.91 11.09 -29.62
CA GLY A 162 7.31 12.50 -29.53
C GLY A 162 6.31 13.36 -28.74
N CYS A 163 5.80 12.87 -27.61
CA CYS A 163 4.72 13.52 -26.88
C CYS A 163 5.17 14.64 -25.94
N ILE A 164 6.34 14.50 -25.32
CA ILE A 164 6.87 15.46 -24.35
C ILE A 164 8.28 15.88 -24.74
N SER A 165 8.62 17.14 -24.46
CA SER A 165 9.93 17.72 -24.72
C SER A 165 11.04 16.97 -23.96
N ARG A 166 12.27 17.05 -24.45
CA ARG A 166 13.42 16.43 -23.76
C ARG A 166 13.68 17.05 -22.39
N ALA A 167 13.43 18.36 -22.25
CA ALA A 167 13.60 19.07 -20.98
C ALA A 167 12.60 18.57 -19.93
N ASP A 168 11.35 18.35 -20.33
CA ASP A 168 10.30 17.86 -19.44
C ASP A 168 10.48 16.38 -19.08
N MET A 169 11.21 15.61 -19.88
CA MET A 169 11.53 14.19 -19.60
C MET A 169 12.81 14.01 -18.78
N ASP A 170 13.59 15.07 -18.55
CA ASP A 170 14.89 14.99 -17.88
C ASP A 170 14.79 14.47 -16.43
N PHE A 171 13.62 14.59 -15.80
CA PHE A 171 13.42 14.01 -14.46
C PHE A 171 13.63 12.49 -14.45
N LEU A 172 13.35 11.77 -15.56
CA LEU A 172 13.55 10.32 -15.65
C LEU A 172 15.03 9.92 -15.68
N SER A 173 15.95 10.86 -15.95
CA SER A 173 17.40 10.65 -15.87
C SER A 173 17.86 10.39 -14.43
N HIS A 174 17.09 10.86 -13.43
CA HIS A 174 17.43 10.79 -12.01
C HIS A 174 17.01 9.45 -11.37
N ARG A 175 17.52 8.32 -11.88
CA ARG A 175 17.05 6.96 -11.53
C ARG A 175 16.99 6.67 -10.03
N ASP A 176 17.92 7.21 -9.24
CA ASP A 176 17.98 6.99 -7.78
C ASP A 176 16.94 7.80 -6.99
N ASP A 177 16.33 8.82 -7.63
CA ASP A 177 15.38 9.75 -7.02
C ASP A 177 13.96 9.58 -7.58
N LEU A 178 13.67 8.47 -8.26
CA LEU A 178 12.35 8.17 -8.80
C LEU A 178 11.53 7.27 -7.86
N ILE A 179 10.26 7.60 -7.69
CA ILE A 179 9.27 6.83 -6.93
C ILE A 179 8.11 6.40 -7.82
N CYS A 180 7.48 5.29 -7.44
CA CYS A 180 6.20 4.86 -7.98
C CYS A 180 5.09 5.09 -6.93
N LEU A 181 3.99 5.73 -7.33
CA LEU A 181 2.86 6.02 -6.42
C LEU A 181 1.92 4.82 -6.20
N SER A 182 2.06 3.75 -6.97
CA SER A 182 1.20 2.58 -6.81
C SER A 182 1.49 1.84 -5.50
N PRO A 183 0.44 1.43 -4.76
CA PRO A 183 0.62 0.60 -3.57
C PRO A 183 1.29 -0.74 -3.94
N PRO A 184 1.98 -1.39 -2.99
CA PRO A 184 2.61 -2.68 -3.25
C PRO A 184 1.54 -3.72 -3.60
N ARG A 185 1.35 -4.00 -4.90
CA ARG A 185 0.75 -5.26 -5.33
C ARG A 185 1.67 -6.39 -4.89
N ASP A 186 1.07 -7.53 -4.55
CA ASP A 186 1.76 -8.70 -4.03
C ASP A 186 3.04 -8.96 -4.83
N GLY A 187 4.19 -8.80 -4.16
CA GLY A 187 5.51 -8.77 -4.79
C GLY A 187 5.80 -10.01 -5.64
N LEU A 188 5.12 -11.11 -5.34
CA LEU A 188 5.11 -12.35 -6.09
C LEU A 188 4.51 -12.25 -7.47
N VAL A 189 3.28 -11.78 -7.54
CA VAL A 189 2.54 -11.71 -8.79
C VAL A 189 3.23 -10.71 -9.70
N LEU A 190 3.67 -9.56 -9.16
CA LEU A 190 4.40 -8.56 -9.95
C LEU A 190 5.80 -9.01 -10.38
N TRP A 191 6.56 -9.68 -9.50
CA TRP A 191 7.87 -10.20 -9.87
C TRP A 191 7.74 -11.27 -10.96
N LEU A 192 6.77 -12.18 -10.84
CA LEU A 192 6.56 -13.23 -11.82
C LEU A 192 5.97 -12.70 -13.13
N GLU A 193 4.94 -11.85 -13.06
CA GLU A 193 4.36 -11.12 -14.21
C GLU A 193 5.46 -10.40 -14.98
N ARG A 194 6.40 -9.78 -14.27
CA ARG A 194 7.52 -9.06 -14.86
C ARG A 194 8.64 -9.95 -15.38
N HIS A 195 9.01 -11.02 -14.68
CA HIS A 195 10.07 -11.92 -15.14
C HIS A 195 9.61 -12.73 -16.37
N VAL A 196 8.34 -13.14 -16.36
CA VAL A 196 7.69 -13.76 -17.51
C VAL A 196 7.54 -12.74 -18.63
N SER A 197 7.12 -11.50 -18.35
CA SER A 197 7.01 -10.48 -19.40
C SER A 197 8.37 -10.12 -20.00
N GLU A 198 9.43 -9.92 -19.21
CA GLU A 198 10.78 -9.62 -19.72
C GLU A 198 11.33 -10.75 -20.60
N LYS A 199 11.18 -12.01 -20.19
CA LYS A 199 11.60 -13.17 -20.99
C LYS A 199 10.74 -13.38 -22.24
N LEU A 200 9.44 -13.10 -22.17
CA LEU A 200 8.49 -13.23 -23.28
C LEU A 200 8.58 -12.05 -24.27
N LEU A 201 8.89 -10.83 -23.80
CA LEU A 201 9.15 -9.61 -24.58
C LEU A 201 10.46 -9.71 -25.36
N LEU A 202 11.48 -10.38 -24.82
CA LEU A 202 12.68 -10.72 -25.61
C LEU A 202 12.34 -11.62 -26.81
N TRP A 203 11.30 -12.44 -26.69
CA TRP A 203 10.78 -13.29 -27.77
C TRP A 203 9.83 -12.54 -28.71
N THR A 204 9.16 -11.50 -28.23
CA THR A 204 8.15 -10.75 -28.99
C THR A 204 8.51 -9.26 -28.97
N LYS A 205 9.15 -8.77 -30.05
CA LYS A 205 9.59 -7.37 -30.25
C LYS A 205 8.43 -6.35 -30.36
N ARG A 206 7.41 -6.43 -29.51
CA ARG A 206 6.30 -5.47 -29.48
C ARG A 206 6.01 -5.09 -28.03
N VAL A 207 6.34 -3.84 -27.71
CA VAL A 207 5.87 -3.16 -26.51
C VAL A 207 4.36 -2.97 -26.68
N HIS A 208 3.57 -3.85 -26.07
CA HIS A 208 2.13 -3.68 -25.96
C HIS A 208 1.78 -3.70 -24.49
N ILE A 209 1.15 -2.60 -24.06
CA ILE A 209 0.57 -2.40 -22.74
C ILE A 209 -0.30 -3.63 -22.44
N TYR A 210 0.15 -4.48 -21.52
CA TYR A 210 -0.56 -5.72 -21.25
C TYR A 210 -1.84 -5.39 -20.50
N ALA A 211 -2.98 -5.85 -21.01
CA ALA A 211 -4.24 -5.66 -20.32
C ALA A 211 -4.17 -6.31 -18.92
N ARG A 212 -4.36 -5.47 -17.90
CA ARG A 212 -4.22 -5.71 -16.45
C ARG A 212 -4.80 -7.03 -15.90
N GLY A 213 -5.77 -7.65 -16.60
CA GLY A 213 -6.37 -8.93 -16.21
C GLY A 213 -5.69 -10.18 -16.77
N ARG A 214 -5.01 -10.08 -17.92
CA ARG A 214 -4.39 -11.25 -18.57
C ARG A 214 -3.08 -11.65 -17.93
N ALA A 215 -2.34 -10.69 -17.39
CA ALA A 215 -1.03 -10.94 -16.81
C ALA A 215 -1.13 -11.55 -15.41
N ASP A 216 -2.09 -11.11 -14.59
CA ASP A 216 -2.41 -11.76 -13.32
C ASP A 216 -2.87 -13.23 -13.54
N LEU A 217 -3.71 -13.47 -14.55
CA LEU A 217 -4.12 -14.83 -14.92
C LEU A 217 -2.93 -15.69 -15.36
N LEU A 218 -2.04 -15.14 -16.17
CA LEU A 218 -0.87 -15.86 -16.70
C LEU A 218 0.17 -16.13 -15.60
N ALA A 219 0.38 -15.18 -14.69
CA ALA A 219 1.22 -15.37 -13.51
C ALA A 219 0.65 -16.47 -12.60
N ARG A 220 -0.66 -16.49 -12.36
CA ARG A 220 -1.33 -17.55 -11.59
C ARG A 220 -1.26 -18.92 -12.27
N LEU A 221 -1.35 -18.94 -13.60
CA LEU A 221 -1.25 -20.16 -14.40
C LEU A 221 0.16 -20.76 -14.38
N VAL A 222 1.20 -19.94 -14.16
CA VAL A 222 2.59 -20.42 -14.03
C VAL A 222 2.92 -20.79 -12.58
N LEU A 223 2.48 -19.99 -11.61
CA LEU A 223 2.81 -20.19 -10.20
C LEU A 223 2.11 -21.41 -9.59
N GLY A 224 0.84 -21.64 -9.94
CA GLY A 224 0.08 -22.78 -9.43
C GLY A 224 0.75 -24.13 -9.74
N PRO A 225 1.03 -24.44 -11.01
CA PRO A 225 1.72 -25.66 -11.40
C PRO A 225 3.16 -25.74 -10.85
N LEU A 226 3.88 -24.63 -10.77
CA LEU A 226 5.23 -24.62 -10.18
C LEU A 226 5.20 -25.05 -8.71
N MET A 227 4.25 -24.56 -7.92
CA MET A 227 4.12 -24.96 -6.51
C MET A 227 3.70 -26.43 -6.38
N VAL A 228 2.76 -26.88 -7.23
CA VAL A 228 2.29 -28.27 -7.24
C VAL A 228 3.41 -29.24 -7.64
N THR A 229 4.19 -28.90 -8.66
CA THR A 229 5.34 -29.72 -9.10
C THR A 229 6.44 -29.76 -8.04
N LEU A 230 6.75 -28.63 -7.40
CA LEU A 230 7.74 -28.55 -6.32
C LEU A 230 7.38 -29.46 -5.13
N VAL A 231 6.08 -29.60 -4.81
CA VAL A 231 5.60 -30.47 -3.72
C VAL A 231 5.49 -31.93 -4.14
N LEU A 232 5.05 -32.22 -5.37
CA LEU A 232 4.83 -33.60 -5.83
C LEU A 232 6.13 -34.31 -6.22
N THR A 233 7.12 -33.59 -6.73
CA THR A 233 8.41 -34.16 -7.19
C THR A 233 9.12 -35.01 -6.12
N PRO A 234 9.34 -34.54 -4.87
CA PRO A 234 9.98 -35.36 -3.84
C PRO A 234 9.16 -36.60 -3.44
N VAL A 235 7.82 -36.51 -3.46
CA VAL A 235 6.93 -37.63 -3.13
C VAL A 235 7.06 -38.75 -4.18
N VAL A 236 7.08 -38.39 -5.46
CA VAL A 236 7.25 -39.33 -6.56
C VAL A 236 8.65 -39.96 -6.54
N ILE A 237 9.70 -39.16 -6.31
CA ILE A 237 11.08 -39.68 -6.21
C ILE A 237 11.22 -40.67 -5.04
N CYS A 238 10.58 -40.38 -3.89
CA CYS A 238 10.59 -41.26 -2.73
C CYS A 238 9.85 -42.59 -2.93
N HIS A 239 9.02 -42.71 -3.98
CA HIS A 239 8.38 -43.98 -4.35
C HIS A 239 9.34 -44.89 -5.14
N VAL A 240 10.26 -44.32 -5.92
CA VAL A 240 11.15 -45.10 -6.80
C VAL A 240 12.41 -45.59 -6.08
N VAL A 241 12.74 -44.97 -4.93
CA VAL A 241 13.94 -45.31 -4.15
C VAL A 241 13.61 -46.30 -3.03
N ASP A 242 14.20 -47.48 -3.06
CA ASP A 242 13.93 -48.55 -2.07
C ASP A 242 14.64 -48.33 -0.73
N SER A 243 15.76 -47.61 -0.70
CA SER A 243 16.56 -47.42 0.52
C SER A 243 15.99 -46.34 1.44
N LEU A 244 15.72 -46.70 2.71
CA LEU A 244 15.16 -45.81 3.73
C LEU A 244 16.00 -44.55 3.99
N THR A 245 17.33 -44.69 4.03
CA THR A 245 18.25 -43.58 4.29
C THR A 245 18.26 -42.54 3.17
N ALA A 246 18.24 -42.98 1.90
CA ALA A 246 18.18 -42.07 0.77
C ALA A 246 16.82 -41.36 0.68
N ARG A 247 15.71 -42.04 1.00
CA ARG A 247 14.38 -41.40 1.06
C ARG A 247 14.35 -40.25 2.07
N LEU A 248 14.88 -40.48 3.28
CA LEU A 248 14.96 -39.43 4.31
C LEU A 248 15.83 -38.25 3.87
N ALA A 249 17.00 -38.52 3.27
CA ALA A 249 17.88 -37.47 2.76
C ALA A 249 17.21 -36.62 1.66
N ILE A 250 16.51 -37.26 0.72
CA ILE A 250 15.81 -36.58 -0.38
C ILE A 250 14.68 -35.68 0.14
N VAL A 251 13.90 -36.15 1.12
CA VAL A 251 12.83 -35.34 1.74
C VAL A 251 13.44 -34.10 2.40
N ILE A 252 14.49 -34.25 3.21
CA ILE A 252 15.13 -33.11 3.89
C ILE A 252 15.63 -32.07 2.88
N VAL A 253 16.37 -32.50 1.86
CA VAL A 253 16.92 -31.59 0.83
C VAL A 253 15.80 -30.90 0.06
N SER A 254 14.75 -31.63 -0.32
CA SER A 254 13.62 -31.05 -1.05
C SER A 254 12.79 -30.09 -0.20
N THR A 255 12.61 -30.37 1.10
CA THR A 255 11.93 -29.46 2.02
C THR A 255 12.75 -28.19 2.23
N CYS A 256 14.07 -28.28 2.39
CA CYS A 256 14.94 -27.11 2.47
C CYS A 256 14.88 -26.27 1.18
N PHE A 257 14.91 -26.92 0.01
CA PHE A 257 14.77 -26.24 -1.28
C PHE A 257 13.41 -25.56 -1.41
N PHE A 258 12.32 -26.25 -1.05
CA PHE A 258 10.97 -25.69 -1.04
C PHE A 258 10.87 -24.45 -0.14
N LEU A 259 11.39 -24.51 1.08
CA LEU A 259 11.37 -23.38 2.01
C LEU A 259 12.21 -22.20 1.51
N THR A 260 13.35 -22.49 0.88
CA THR A 260 14.20 -21.44 0.28
C THR A 260 13.46 -20.74 -0.87
N VAL A 261 12.84 -21.51 -1.76
CA VAL A 261 12.03 -20.99 -2.86
C VAL A 261 10.84 -20.20 -2.30
N LEU A 262 10.10 -20.75 -1.33
CA LEU A 262 8.98 -20.07 -0.68
C LEU A 262 9.40 -18.76 0.01
N SER A 263 10.58 -18.70 0.64
CA SER A 263 11.10 -17.51 1.31
C SER A 263 11.48 -16.40 0.32
N VAL A 264 12.14 -16.77 -0.79
CA VAL A 264 12.46 -15.84 -1.88
C VAL A 264 11.19 -15.34 -2.54
N LEU A 265 10.25 -16.25 -2.78
CA LEU A 265 8.94 -15.97 -3.35
C LEU A 265 8.14 -15.01 -2.44
N THR A 266 7.96 -15.30 -1.16
CA THR A 266 7.18 -14.47 -0.23
C THR A 266 7.83 -13.12 0.15
N GLY A 267 8.96 -12.76 -0.46
CA GLY A 267 9.56 -11.43 -0.36
C GLY A 267 10.00 -11.05 1.05
N GLY A 268 10.54 -12.02 1.81
CA GLY A 268 11.11 -11.76 3.14
C GLY A 268 10.11 -11.54 4.28
N LYS A 269 8.79 -11.70 4.04
CA LYS A 269 7.75 -11.68 5.09
C LYS A 269 7.75 -12.91 6.00
N VAL A 270 8.70 -13.84 5.82
CA VAL A 270 8.85 -15.02 6.67
C VAL A 270 9.03 -14.60 8.14
N LEU A 271 9.64 -13.43 8.39
CA LEU A 271 9.76 -12.83 9.72
C LEU A 271 8.40 -12.60 10.40
N ASP A 272 7.40 -12.05 9.69
CA ASP A 272 6.05 -11.85 10.23
C ASP A 272 5.34 -13.18 10.53
N LEU A 273 5.60 -14.22 9.73
CA LEU A 273 5.02 -15.56 9.91
C LEU A 273 5.71 -16.34 11.05
N THR A 274 7.02 -16.19 11.22
CA THR A 274 7.75 -16.74 12.37
C THR A 274 7.41 -16.02 13.67
N VAL A 275 7.18 -14.71 13.64
CA VAL A 275 6.69 -13.95 14.80
C VAL A 275 5.27 -14.42 15.17
N ALA A 276 4.40 -14.62 14.17
CA ALA A 276 3.09 -15.22 14.41
C ALA A 276 3.21 -16.64 15.01
N GLY A 277 4.05 -17.50 14.44
CA GLY A 277 4.30 -18.86 14.95
C GLY A 277 4.83 -18.91 16.39
N ALA A 278 5.81 -18.06 16.73
CA ALA A 278 6.34 -17.93 18.09
C ALA A 278 5.28 -17.42 19.09
N THR A 279 4.33 -16.60 18.63
CA THR A 279 3.21 -16.12 19.45
C THR A 279 2.21 -17.24 19.75
N TYR A 280 1.96 -18.16 18.82
CA TYR A 280 1.12 -19.34 19.07
C TYR A 280 1.77 -20.35 20.03
N GLU A 281 3.09 -20.58 19.93
CA GLU A 281 3.81 -21.48 20.84
C GLU A 281 3.90 -20.92 22.27
N SER A 282 4.12 -19.62 22.43
CA SER A 282 4.14 -18.99 23.76
C SER A 282 2.76 -19.04 24.45
N HIS A 283 1.67 -18.86 23.70
CA HIS A 283 0.31 -19.02 24.24
C HIS A 283 -0.03 -20.48 24.57
N SER A 284 0.42 -21.45 23.77
CA SER A 284 0.16 -22.87 24.04
C SER A 284 0.97 -23.39 25.22
N MET A 285 2.22 -22.96 25.39
CA MET A 285 3.03 -23.29 26.57
C MET A 285 2.49 -22.66 27.84
N ALA A 286 1.94 -21.43 27.76
CA ALA A 286 1.27 -20.78 28.89
C ALA A 286 -0.01 -21.54 29.30
N LEU A 287 -0.80 -22.00 28.33
CA LEU A 287 -1.99 -22.81 28.59
C LEU A 287 -1.64 -24.18 29.16
N ASN A 288 -0.60 -24.84 28.65
CA ASN A 288 -0.16 -26.14 29.14
C ASN A 288 0.40 -26.05 30.56
N ARG A 289 1.18 -25.00 30.90
CA ARG A 289 1.60 -24.74 32.29
C ARG A 289 0.43 -24.45 33.23
N ALA A 290 -0.63 -23.82 32.76
CA ALA A 290 -1.84 -23.59 33.55
C ALA A 290 -2.65 -24.89 33.79
N LEU A 291 -2.53 -25.88 32.91
CA LEU A 291 -3.23 -27.18 33.01
C LEU A 291 -2.43 -28.24 33.79
N THR A 292 -1.09 -28.20 33.76
CA THR A 292 -0.23 -29.13 34.52
C THR A 292 0.22 -28.56 35.87
N GLY A 293 -0.34 -27.42 36.29
CA GLY A 293 -0.09 -26.75 37.57
C GLY A 293 -1.05 -27.16 38.70
N CYS A 294 -1.46 -28.43 38.73
CA CYS A 294 -2.04 -29.11 39.89
C CYS A 294 -1.25 -30.37 40.17
#